data_AF-A0A291T9N9-F1
#
_entry.id   AF-A0A291T9N9-F1
#
_cell.length_a   1.000
_cell.length_b   1.000
_cell.length_c   1.000
_cell.angle_alpha   90.00
_cell.angle_beta   90.00
_cell.angle_gamma   90.00
#
_symmetry.space_group_name_H-M   'P 1'
#
loop_
_entity.id
_entity.type
_entity.pdbx_description
1 polymer ?
#
loop_
_entity_poly.entity_id
_entity_poly.type
_entity_poly.pdbx_seq_one_letter_code
_entity_poly.pdbx_strand_id
1 'polypeptide(L)'
;MEFSLDSLQPKERASFALRALYEAAGCRKYHMGRFEEYGLYQENRSFLSSEQVITFTDLDGRLLALKPDVTLSIAKTAQPAPGETLRYYYHENVYRPSAESHTFQEISQMGLEMLGAVGEAQVQQAVRLAAQSLAQLGAAWVLEVSHMGYLFGLFDALGVPENARPGLLEKLREKNAHELRRAAQAAGLDAAGADALTGLLELSGSCEETLAKAESACRNGRMRAAAAELRALAKTLEASGGAVRLDLSLAGEMEYYNGLVFQGYLQGLPRPLLKGGRYDLLMQKFTPGAGAIGFAVYLDELDRLSAPTSPVQRNSTDRVMLNVALPKGRLGDRMYDLLARIGYGCTEDYNATRKLVVENPAAGIRYFLVKPSDVAIYVEHGAADVGIVGKDILTEASADVYELLDTGLGRCRMCVAAPADYKDDPSRPVRVATKFVNIAKSYYASIGRDIDIIKLNGSIELAPILGLSDVIVDIVETGTTLRENGLRVVTEFMPISARFIANKASYQFKHNEMDAMLEALRKTLQEETK
;
A
#
# COMPACT_ATOMS: atom_id res chain seq x y z
N MET A 1 41.58 -8.04 -19.76
CA MET A 1 40.54 -8.79 -19.03
C MET A 1 39.22 -8.16 -19.43
N GLU A 2 38.48 -8.78 -20.34
CA GLU A 2 37.16 -8.29 -20.75
C GLU A 2 36.17 -8.60 -19.62
N PHE A 3 35.57 -7.57 -19.04
CA PHE A 3 34.61 -7.72 -17.97
C PHE A 3 33.25 -8.05 -18.59
N SER A 4 32.79 -9.29 -18.44
CA SER A 4 31.46 -9.68 -18.95
C SER A 4 30.37 -9.09 -18.07
N LEU A 5 29.45 -8.34 -18.67
CA LEU A 5 28.27 -7.82 -17.99
C LEU A 5 27.28 -8.92 -17.59
N ASP A 6 27.39 -10.12 -18.19
CA ASP A 6 26.48 -11.24 -17.93
C ASP A 6 26.71 -11.88 -16.54
N SER A 7 27.88 -11.67 -15.94
CA SER A 7 28.18 -12.17 -14.58
C SER A 7 27.70 -11.25 -13.45
N LEU A 8 27.19 -10.06 -13.78
CA LEU A 8 26.71 -9.09 -12.80
C LEU A 8 25.33 -9.50 -12.25
N GLN A 9 25.12 -9.24 -10.95
CA GLN A 9 23.82 -9.40 -10.32
C GLN A 9 22.79 -8.46 -10.99
N PRO A 10 21.48 -8.78 -10.97
CA PRO A 10 20.45 -7.93 -11.57
C PRO A 10 20.54 -6.48 -11.13
N LYS A 11 20.75 -6.23 -9.83
CA LYS A 11 20.88 -4.86 -9.31
C LYS A 11 22.08 -4.11 -9.86
N GLU A 12 23.23 -4.76 -10.04
CA GLU A 12 24.43 -4.14 -10.59
C GLU A 12 24.23 -3.76 -12.05
N ARG A 13 23.66 -4.67 -12.86
CA ARG A 13 23.30 -4.40 -14.26
C ARG A 13 22.33 -3.23 -14.37
N ALA A 14 21.30 -3.22 -13.52
CA ALA A 14 20.33 -2.13 -13.46
C ALA A 14 21.02 -0.81 -13.10
N SER A 15 21.87 -0.77 -12.07
CA SER A 15 22.60 0.46 -11.69
C SER A 15 23.43 1.04 -12.85
N PHE A 16 24.11 0.19 -13.62
CA PHE A 16 24.89 0.65 -14.79
C PHE A 16 23.99 1.19 -15.91
N ALA A 17 22.92 0.48 -16.25
CA ALA A 17 21.98 0.89 -17.29
C ALA A 17 21.28 2.21 -16.94
N LEU A 18 20.79 2.32 -15.71
CA LEU A 18 20.14 3.54 -15.19
C LEU A 18 21.12 4.71 -15.13
N ARG A 19 22.38 4.47 -14.75
CA ARG A 19 23.41 5.52 -14.76
C ARG A 19 23.63 6.07 -16.16
N ALA A 20 23.81 5.18 -17.14
CA ALA A 20 24.00 5.59 -18.53
C ALA A 20 22.80 6.38 -19.05
N LEU A 21 21.58 5.93 -18.72
CA LEU A 21 20.33 6.61 -19.07
C LEU A 21 20.28 8.04 -18.50
N TYR A 22 20.58 8.22 -17.21
CA TYR A 22 20.48 9.52 -16.55
C TYR A 22 21.58 10.49 -17.01
N GLU A 23 22.82 10.02 -17.17
CA GLU A 23 23.91 10.84 -17.68
C GLU A 23 23.63 11.30 -19.13
N ALA A 24 23.09 10.41 -19.98
CA ALA A 24 22.67 10.77 -21.34
C ALA A 24 21.53 11.82 -21.37
N ALA A 25 20.69 11.86 -20.33
CA ALA A 25 19.63 12.84 -20.16
C ALA A 25 20.11 14.17 -19.54
N GLY A 26 21.42 14.33 -19.31
CA GLY A 26 22.02 15.55 -18.75
C GLY A 26 21.92 15.65 -17.23
N CYS A 27 21.58 14.56 -16.53
CA CYS A 27 21.57 14.53 -15.07
C CYS A 27 22.99 14.35 -14.54
N ARG A 28 23.33 15.11 -13.51
CA ARG A 28 24.65 15.02 -12.85
C ARG A 28 24.55 14.10 -11.64
N LYS A 29 25.59 13.29 -11.41
CA LYS A 29 25.65 12.49 -10.19
C LYS A 29 25.77 13.42 -8.99
N TYR A 30 24.86 13.27 -8.04
CA TYR A 30 24.92 13.94 -6.77
C TYR A 30 25.76 13.11 -5.80
N HIS A 31 26.70 13.76 -5.10
CA HIS A 31 27.52 13.12 -4.09
C HIS A 31 27.05 13.57 -2.71
N MET A 32 26.72 12.61 -1.85
CA MET A 32 26.15 12.89 -0.53
C MET A 32 27.17 12.59 0.57
N GLY A 33 27.11 13.37 1.65
CA GLY A 33 27.72 12.98 2.91
C GLY A 33 27.03 11.74 3.47
N ARG A 34 27.81 10.86 4.12
CA ARG A 34 27.26 9.64 4.77
C ARG A 34 26.60 9.93 6.12
N PHE A 35 26.88 11.09 6.70
CA PHE A 35 26.45 11.49 8.04
C PHE A 35 25.77 12.85 7.95
N GLU A 36 24.58 12.96 8.54
CA GLU A 36 23.80 14.20 8.56
C GLU A 36 23.28 14.47 9.97
N GLU A 37 23.15 15.75 10.31
CA GLU A 37 22.62 16.15 11.61
C GLU A 37 21.15 15.74 11.74
N TYR A 38 20.82 15.08 12.85
CA TYR A 38 19.47 14.58 13.12
C TYR A 38 18.40 15.70 13.12
N GLY A 39 18.80 16.94 13.48
CA GLY A 39 17.91 18.11 13.47
C GLY A 39 17.21 18.33 12.13
N LEU A 40 17.88 18.08 11.01
CA LEU A 40 17.29 18.19 9.67
C LEU A 40 16.05 17.30 9.52
N TYR A 41 16.16 16.04 9.96
CA TYR A 41 15.08 15.06 9.86
C TYR A 41 13.98 15.35 10.89
N GLN A 42 14.36 15.79 12.09
CA GLN A 42 13.42 16.14 13.14
C GLN A 42 12.50 17.30 12.74
N GLU A 43 13.04 18.34 12.10
CA GLU A 43 12.28 19.51 11.63
C GLU A 43 11.39 19.22 10.42
N ASN A 44 11.65 18.11 9.72
CA ASN A 44 10.99 17.74 8.47
C ASN A 44 10.33 16.36 8.54
N ARG A 45 9.89 15.94 9.73
CA ARG A 45 9.25 14.62 9.97
C ARG A 45 8.07 14.33 9.06
N SER A 46 7.27 15.33 8.71
CA SER A 46 6.12 15.20 7.80
C SER A 46 6.51 14.84 6.35
N PHE A 47 7.79 14.88 6.00
CA PHE A 47 8.30 14.51 4.68
C PHE A 47 9.03 13.16 4.70
N LEU A 48 9.04 12.47 5.83
CA LEU A 48 9.69 11.16 5.97
C LEU A 48 8.65 10.05 5.83
N SER A 49 9.04 8.98 5.15
CA SER A 49 8.23 7.77 5.05
C SER A 49 8.16 6.97 6.37
N SER A 50 8.99 7.33 7.37
CA SER A 50 9.06 6.70 8.69
C SER A 50 9.45 7.75 9.74
N GLU A 51 8.72 7.79 10.85
CA GLU A 51 9.03 8.67 11.98
C GLU A 51 10.30 8.24 12.75
N GLN A 52 10.62 6.94 12.70
CA GLN A 52 11.81 6.41 13.37
C GLN A 52 13.03 6.60 12.48
N VAL A 53 14.00 7.34 13.00
CA VAL A 53 15.30 7.60 12.39
C VAL A 53 16.38 7.03 13.31
N ILE A 54 17.33 6.28 12.76
CA ILE A 54 18.44 5.75 13.54
C ILE A 54 19.39 6.90 13.85
N THR A 55 19.68 7.12 15.13
CA THR A 55 20.58 8.19 15.59
C THR A 55 21.80 7.64 16.29
N PHE A 56 22.89 8.39 16.23
CA PHE A 56 24.14 8.11 16.94
C PHE A 56 24.85 9.42 17.28
N THR A 57 25.68 9.39 18.31
CA THR A 57 26.39 10.58 18.79
C THR A 57 27.75 10.69 18.10
N ASP A 58 28.05 11.87 17.57
CA ASP A 58 29.35 12.20 16.99
C ASP A 58 30.42 12.41 18.09
N LEU A 59 31.69 12.49 17.68
CA LEU A 59 32.84 12.72 18.58
C LEU A 59 32.71 14.02 19.38
N ASP A 60 32.04 15.03 18.80
CA ASP A 60 31.80 16.34 19.42
C ASP A 60 30.46 16.40 20.19
N GLY A 61 29.78 15.27 20.39
CA GLY A 61 28.52 15.19 21.13
C GLY A 61 27.27 15.56 20.33
N ARG A 62 27.40 15.90 19.05
CA ARG A 62 26.25 16.20 18.17
C ARG A 62 25.49 14.92 17.85
N LEU A 63 24.17 15.01 17.75
CA LEU A 63 23.34 13.88 17.34
C LEU A 63 23.25 13.81 15.82
N LEU A 64 23.80 12.75 15.25
CA LEU A 64 23.75 12.42 13.83
C LEU A 64 22.67 11.38 13.56
N ALA A 65 22.27 11.27 12.31
CA ALA A 65 21.32 10.28 11.82
C ALA A 65 21.92 9.44 10.70
N LEU A 66 21.57 8.15 10.68
CA LEU A 66 21.68 7.37 9.45
C LEU A 66 20.54 7.77 8.53
N LYS A 67 20.89 8.07 7.28
CA LYS A 67 20.00 8.65 6.28
C LYS A 67 18.72 7.81 6.08
N PRO A 68 17.53 8.31 6.46
CA PRO A 68 16.25 7.65 6.20
C PRO A 68 15.68 8.00 4.81
N ASP A 69 16.15 9.11 4.23
CA ASP A 69 15.67 9.68 2.97
C ASP A 69 16.79 10.43 2.24
N VAL A 70 16.82 10.34 0.92
CA VAL A 70 17.84 11.01 0.08
C VAL A 70 17.36 12.37 -0.40
N THR A 71 16.08 12.51 -0.73
CA THR A 71 15.56 13.70 -1.39
C THR A 71 15.63 14.93 -0.47
N LEU A 72 15.36 14.77 0.83
CA LEU A 72 15.49 15.85 1.82
C LEU A 72 16.90 16.44 1.85
N SER A 73 17.91 15.59 1.83
CA SER A 73 19.32 15.98 1.88
C SER A 73 19.77 16.71 0.61
N ILE A 74 19.27 16.26 -0.56
CA ILE A 74 19.51 16.95 -1.84
C ILE A 74 18.80 18.30 -1.83
N ALA A 75 17.53 18.37 -1.42
CA ALA A 75 16.75 19.61 -1.39
C ALA A 75 17.41 20.68 -0.50
N LYS A 76 17.93 20.31 0.68
CA LYS A 76 18.65 21.21 1.59
C LYS A 76 19.86 21.87 0.93
N THR A 77 20.61 21.10 0.15
CA THR A 77 21.95 21.48 -0.31
C THR A 77 21.96 22.05 -1.73
N ALA A 78 21.02 21.65 -2.59
CA ALA A 78 21.01 22.01 -4.00
C ALA A 78 20.74 23.50 -4.28
N GLN A 79 19.89 24.15 -3.46
CA GLN A 79 19.58 25.59 -3.47
C GLN A 79 19.66 26.26 -4.87
N PRO A 80 18.79 25.89 -5.82
CA PRO A 80 18.83 26.38 -7.20
C PRO A 80 18.63 27.89 -7.29
N ALA A 81 19.32 28.54 -8.23
CA ALA A 81 19.09 29.95 -8.51
C ALA A 81 17.71 30.19 -9.17
N PRO A 82 17.14 31.41 -9.07
CA PRO A 82 15.87 31.72 -9.74
C PRO A 82 15.93 31.45 -11.25
N GLY A 83 14.99 30.65 -11.75
CA GLY A 83 14.92 30.26 -13.17
C GLY A 83 15.83 29.09 -13.56
N GLU A 84 16.70 28.60 -12.66
CA GLU A 84 17.56 27.45 -12.89
C GLU A 84 16.80 26.13 -12.66
N THR A 85 17.07 25.12 -13.49
CA THR A 85 16.65 23.74 -13.25
C THR A 85 17.90 22.87 -13.02
N LEU A 86 18.09 22.43 -11.77
CA LEU A 86 19.09 21.43 -11.43
C LEU A 86 18.55 20.03 -11.72
N ARG A 87 19.41 19.16 -12.25
CA ARG A 87 19.07 17.76 -12.58
C ARG A 87 20.10 16.84 -11.98
N TYR A 88 19.70 16.09 -10.97
CA TYR A 88 20.56 15.20 -10.23
C TYR A 88 20.10 13.77 -10.31
N TYR A 89 21.04 12.84 -10.22
CA TYR A 89 20.75 11.45 -9.91
C TYR A 89 21.67 10.98 -8.79
N TYR A 90 21.25 9.96 -8.04
CA TYR A 90 22.02 9.38 -6.94
C TYR A 90 21.92 7.86 -6.95
N HIS A 91 22.87 7.20 -6.30
CA HIS A 91 22.82 5.77 -6.00
C HIS A 91 23.32 5.61 -4.57
N GLU A 92 22.40 5.34 -3.65
CA GLU A 92 22.60 5.48 -2.22
C GLU A 92 21.76 4.45 -1.45
N ASN A 93 22.21 4.12 -0.25
CA ASN A 93 21.44 3.29 0.67
C ASN A 93 20.74 4.18 1.71
N VAL A 94 19.49 3.84 2.04
CA VAL A 94 18.72 4.45 3.14
C VAL A 94 18.38 3.42 4.19
N TYR A 95 18.19 3.87 5.42
CA TYR A 95 18.00 2.99 6.58
C TYR A 95 16.67 3.30 7.26
N ARG A 96 15.81 2.28 7.39
CA ARG A 96 14.45 2.42 7.92
C ARG A 96 14.13 1.26 8.86
N PRO A 97 13.22 1.44 9.83
CA PRO A 97 12.70 0.29 10.57
C PRO A 97 11.93 -0.65 9.61
N SER A 98 11.98 -1.94 9.89
CA SER A 98 11.12 -2.95 9.29
C SER A 98 10.13 -3.44 10.35
N ALA A 99 8.84 -3.25 10.06
CA ALA A 99 7.77 -3.76 10.90
C ALA A 99 7.75 -5.30 10.92
N GLU A 100 8.13 -5.94 9.82
CA GLU A 100 8.14 -7.40 9.65
C GLU A 100 9.22 -8.08 10.47
N SER A 101 10.46 -7.58 10.40
CA SER A 101 11.62 -8.22 11.06
C SER A 101 11.91 -7.67 12.46
N HIS A 102 11.17 -6.64 12.89
CA HIS A 102 11.39 -5.91 14.15
C HIS A 102 12.83 -5.42 14.32
N THR A 103 13.49 -5.07 13.20
CA THR A 103 14.84 -4.50 13.15
C THR A 103 14.94 -3.45 12.05
N PHE A 104 16.09 -2.80 11.91
CA PHE A 104 16.35 -1.88 10.81
C PHE A 104 16.73 -2.64 9.53
N GLN A 105 16.29 -2.10 8.40
CA GLN A 105 16.64 -2.57 7.06
C GLN A 105 17.43 -1.48 6.31
N GLU A 106 18.40 -1.94 5.54
CA GLU A 106 19.10 -1.15 4.54
C GLU A 106 18.38 -1.31 3.20
N ILE A 107 18.13 -0.21 2.50
CA ILE A 107 17.41 -0.17 1.23
C ILE A 107 18.28 0.54 0.20
N SER A 108 18.76 -0.20 -0.78
CA SER A 108 19.51 0.32 -1.91
C SER A 108 18.57 0.93 -2.94
N GLN A 109 18.79 2.20 -3.26
CA GLN A 109 17.97 2.92 -4.22
C GLN A 109 18.81 3.80 -5.15
N MET A 110 18.31 3.94 -6.36
CA MET A 110 18.84 4.84 -7.36
C MET A 110 17.74 5.77 -7.82
N GLY A 111 17.93 7.08 -7.64
CA GLY A 111 16.88 8.04 -7.92
C GLY A 111 17.36 9.24 -8.72
N LEU A 112 16.40 10.04 -9.12
CA LEU A 112 16.57 11.23 -9.95
C LEU A 112 15.74 12.37 -9.37
N GLU A 113 16.34 13.56 -9.27
CA GLU A 113 15.71 14.77 -8.76
C GLU A 113 15.86 15.92 -9.77
N MET A 114 14.77 16.59 -10.09
CA MET A 114 14.76 17.86 -10.81
C MET A 114 14.25 18.97 -9.89
N LEU A 115 15.07 20.00 -9.67
CA LEU A 115 14.85 21.03 -8.64
C LEU A 115 14.95 22.43 -9.23
N GLY A 116 14.13 23.37 -8.76
CA GLY A 116 14.18 24.78 -9.16
C GLY A 116 13.01 25.15 -10.08
N ALA A 117 13.30 25.64 -11.29
CA ALA A 117 12.30 25.93 -12.31
C ALA A 117 11.73 24.63 -12.91
N VAL A 118 10.76 24.03 -12.21
CA VAL A 118 10.08 22.79 -12.62
C VAL A 118 8.72 23.14 -13.20
N GLY A 119 8.63 23.14 -14.53
CA GLY A 119 7.38 23.27 -15.28
C GLY A 119 6.96 21.94 -15.92
N GLU A 120 5.98 22.01 -16.81
CA GLU A 120 5.42 20.85 -17.51
C GLU A 120 6.48 20.03 -18.26
N ALA A 121 7.46 20.68 -18.90
CA ALA A 121 8.52 19.99 -19.63
C ALA A 121 9.41 19.14 -18.71
N GLN A 122 9.76 19.66 -17.52
CA GLN A 122 10.55 18.92 -16.52
C GLN A 122 9.75 17.76 -15.94
N VAL A 123 8.45 17.96 -15.68
CA VAL A 123 7.55 16.89 -15.23
C VAL A 123 7.51 15.75 -16.25
N GLN A 124 7.26 16.07 -17.52
CA GLN A 124 7.26 15.09 -18.61
C GLN A 124 8.63 14.39 -18.77
N GLN A 125 9.73 15.12 -18.63
CA GLN A 125 11.08 14.55 -18.70
C GLN A 125 11.32 13.55 -17.56
N ALA A 126 10.97 13.90 -16.32
CA ALA A 126 11.15 13.03 -15.16
C ALA A 126 10.33 11.73 -15.26
N VAL A 127 9.06 11.83 -15.66
CA VAL A 127 8.19 10.66 -15.81
C VAL A 127 8.62 9.79 -16.99
N ARG A 128 9.07 10.39 -18.11
CA ARG A 128 9.65 9.63 -19.23
C ARG A 128 10.90 8.86 -18.81
N LEU A 129 11.78 9.49 -18.02
CA LEU A 129 12.96 8.82 -17.46
C LEU A 129 12.57 7.68 -16.52
N ALA A 130 11.50 7.83 -15.74
CA ALA A 130 10.96 6.73 -14.93
C ALA A 130 10.48 5.56 -15.80
N ALA A 131 9.71 5.82 -16.86
CA ALA A 131 9.27 4.79 -17.81
C ALA A 131 10.46 4.10 -18.49
N GLN A 132 11.44 4.87 -18.96
CA GLN A 132 12.66 4.35 -19.57
C GLN A 132 13.49 3.53 -18.57
N SER A 133 13.50 3.91 -17.29
CA SER A 133 14.16 3.15 -16.23
C SER A 133 13.59 1.75 -16.07
N LEU A 134 12.25 1.61 -16.11
CA LEU A 134 11.59 0.31 -16.10
C LEU A 134 11.89 -0.50 -17.37
N ALA A 135 11.88 0.15 -18.53
CA ALA A 135 12.15 -0.50 -19.81
C ALA A 135 13.57 -1.10 -19.91
N GLN A 136 14.55 -0.54 -19.21
CA GLN A 136 15.93 -1.07 -19.17
C GLN A 136 16.04 -2.42 -18.44
N LEU A 137 15.02 -2.83 -17.69
CA LEU A 137 15.09 -4.01 -16.82
C LEU A 137 14.66 -5.30 -17.51
N GLY A 138 14.22 -5.24 -18.77
CA GLY A 138 14.00 -6.42 -19.62
C GLY A 138 12.80 -7.30 -19.26
N ALA A 139 11.92 -6.86 -18.35
CA ALA A 139 10.66 -7.53 -18.03
C ALA A 139 9.47 -6.61 -18.36
N ALA A 140 8.27 -7.19 -18.49
CA ALA A 140 7.06 -6.41 -18.69
C ALA A 140 6.84 -5.49 -17.49
N TRP A 141 6.41 -4.26 -17.75
CA TRP A 141 6.28 -3.24 -16.72
C TRP A 141 5.01 -2.42 -16.93
N VAL A 142 4.54 -1.86 -15.83
CA VAL A 142 3.41 -0.92 -15.77
C VAL A 142 3.87 0.35 -15.06
N LEU A 143 3.61 1.51 -15.64
CA LEU A 143 3.75 2.80 -14.96
C LEU A 143 2.35 3.34 -14.67
N GLU A 144 1.97 3.33 -13.40
CA GLU A 144 0.72 3.91 -12.92
C GLU A 144 0.94 5.38 -12.58
N VAL A 145 0.07 6.26 -13.06
CA VAL A 145 0.16 7.71 -12.87
C VAL A 145 -1.14 8.28 -12.32
N SER A 146 -1.00 9.27 -11.44
CA SER A 146 -2.10 9.99 -10.82
C SER A 146 -1.75 11.45 -10.60
N HIS A 147 -2.73 12.23 -10.12
CA HIS A 147 -2.56 13.65 -9.90
C HIS A 147 -3.32 14.14 -8.66
N MET A 148 -2.58 14.58 -7.64
CA MET A 148 -3.12 15.05 -6.36
C MET A 148 -4.06 16.24 -6.52
N GLY A 149 -3.78 17.12 -7.50
CA GLY A 149 -4.68 18.22 -7.85
C GLY A 149 -6.08 17.78 -8.30
N TYR A 150 -6.22 16.60 -8.92
CA TYR A 150 -7.54 16.07 -9.29
C TYR A 150 -8.29 15.62 -8.04
N LEU A 151 -7.64 14.82 -7.20
CA LEU A 151 -8.20 14.28 -5.97
C LEU A 151 -8.59 15.38 -4.96
N PHE A 152 -7.67 16.31 -4.67
CA PHE A 152 -7.98 17.42 -3.77
C PHE A 152 -8.97 18.40 -4.41
N GLY A 153 -8.95 18.54 -5.74
CA GLY A 153 -10.00 19.27 -6.45
C GLY A 153 -11.38 18.66 -6.23
N LEU A 154 -11.51 17.33 -6.19
CA LEU A 154 -12.76 16.67 -5.84
C LEU A 154 -13.14 16.93 -4.38
N PHE A 155 -12.20 16.81 -3.44
CA PHE A 155 -12.44 17.12 -2.03
C PHE A 155 -12.96 18.54 -1.82
N ASP A 156 -12.34 19.51 -2.50
CA ASP A 156 -12.74 20.92 -2.45
C ASP A 156 -14.16 21.10 -3.03
N ALA A 157 -14.47 20.43 -4.15
CA ALA A 157 -15.80 20.51 -4.77
C ALA A 157 -16.92 19.83 -3.95
N LEU A 158 -16.57 18.82 -3.17
CA LEU A 158 -17.49 18.10 -2.28
C LEU A 158 -17.59 18.73 -0.88
N GLY A 159 -16.77 19.73 -0.57
CA GLY A 159 -16.73 20.34 0.76
C GLY A 159 -16.21 19.40 1.85
N VAL A 160 -15.31 18.47 1.51
CA VAL A 160 -14.74 17.51 2.47
C VAL A 160 -13.94 18.26 3.55
N PRO A 161 -14.32 18.12 4.85
CA PRO A 161 -13.59 18.74 5.95
C PRO A 161 -12.12 18.30 6.02
N GLU A 162 -11.21 19.22 6.32
CA GLU A 162 -9.75 18.96 6.42
C GLU A 162 -9.42 17.79 7.35
N ASN A 163 -10.08 17.71 8.51
CA ASN A 163 -9.89 16.64 9.50
C ASN A 163 -10.37 15.26 9.01
N ALA A 164 -11.25 15.20 8.02
CA ALA A 164 -11.75 13.96 7.44
C ALA A 164 -10.89 13.47 6.26
N ARG A 165 -10.09 14.35 5.64
CA ARG A 165 -9.29 14.01 4.45
C ARG A 165 -8.34 12.83 4.70
N PRO A 166 -7.54 12.76 5.78
CA PRO A 166 -6.61 11.65 5.99
C PRO A 166 -7.30 10.27 6.00
N GLY A 167 -8.44 10.15 6.67
CA GLY A 167 -9.20 8.90 6.73
C GLY A 167 -9.78 8.50 5.38
N LEU A 168 -10.28 9.44 4.58
CA LEU A 168 -10.79 9.15 3.23
C LEU A 168 -9.67 8.73 2.28
N LEU A 169 -8.52 9.38 2.41
CA LEU A 169 -7.32 9.09 1.63
C LEU A 169 -6.79 7.68 1.88
N GLU A 170 -6.77 7.26 3.15
CA GLU A 170 -6.43 5.89 3.52
C GLU A 170 -7.34 4.87 2.82
N LYS A 171 -8.66 5.12 2.80
CA LYS A 171 -9.63 4.23 2.13
C LYS A 171 -9.54 4.22 0.61
N LEU A 172 -9.14 5.34 0.00
CA LEU A 172 -8.80 5.37 -1.43
C LEU A 172 -7.56 4.53 -1.72
N ARG A 173 -6.50 4.66 -0.91
CA ARG A 173 -5.26 3.89 -1.04
C ARG A 173 -5.48 2.37 -0.92
N GLU A 174 -6.40 1.97 -0.05
CA GLU A 174 -6.83 0.57 0.13
C GLU A 174 -7.77 0.09 -0.99
N LYS A 175 -8.24 0.98 -1.88
CA LYS A 175 -9.34 0.72 -2.82
C LYS A 175 -10.60 0.17 -2.14
N ASN A 176 -10.85 0.59 -0.90
CA ASN A 176 -11.92 0.09 -0.06
C ASN A 176 -13.21 0.89 -0.24
N ALA A 177 -13.96 0.57 -1.29
CA ALA A 177 -15.19 1.29 -1.64
C ALA A 177 -16.22 1.34 -0.49
N HIS A 178 -16.37 0.25 0.26
CA HIS A 178 -17.36 0.15 1.33
C HIS A 178 -17.01 1.03 2.54
N GLU A 179 -15.76 1.02 2.98
CA GLU A 179 -15.30 1.90 4.07
C GLU A 179 -15.19 3.35 3.61
N LEU A 180 -14.77 3.60 2.37
CA LEU A 180 -14.72 4.95 1.80
C LEU A 180 -16.11 5.60 1.80
N ARG A 181 -17.16 4.88 1.38
CA ARG A 181 -18.54 5.38 1.41
C ARG A 181 -18.98 5.73 2.83
N ARG A 182 -18.75 4.83 3.80
CA ARG A 182 -19.12 5.05 5.20
C ARG A 182 -18.37 6.23 5.80
N ALA A 183 -17.08 6.35 5.53
CA ALA A 183 -16.25 7.46 5.99
C ALA A 183 -16.71 8.79 5.37
N ALA A 184 -17.09 8.80 4.08
CA ALA A 184 -17.63 9.99 3.41
C ALA A 184 -18.92 10.48 4.08
N GLN A 185 -19.84 9.56 4.37
CA GLN A 185 -21.09 9.87 5.07
C GLN A 185 -20.84 10.36 6.50
N ALA A 186 -19.90 9.74 7.23
CA ALA A 186 -19.51 10.19 8.56
C ALA A 186 -18.86 11.58 8.54
N ALA A 187 -18.20 11.95 7.45
CA ALA A 187 -17.66 13.29 7.21
C ALA A 187 -18.71 14.33 6.79
N GLY A 188 -19.99 13.94 6.69
CA GLY A 188 -21.11 14.83 6.38
C GLY A 188 -21.44 14.96 4.90
N LEU A 189 -20.87 14.12 4.02
CA LEU A 189 -21.22 14.12 2.59
C LEU A 189 -22.59 13.46 2.39
N ASP A 190 -23.37 14.00 1.46
CA ASP A 190 -24.62 13.39 1.00
C ASP A 190 -24.36 12.13 0.15
N ALA A 191 -25.42 11.43 -0.23
CA ALA A 191 -25.30 10.22 -1.04
C ALA A 191 -24.58 10.48 -2.38
N ALA A 192 -24.88 11.59 -3.04
CA ALA A 192 -24.27 11.95 -4.32
C ALA A 192 -22.77 12.28 -4.18
N GLY A 193 -22.36 12.93 -3.09
CA GLY A 193 -20.96 13.19 -2.76
C GLY A 193 -20.21 11.91 -2.41
N ALA A 194 -20.81 11.01 -1.62
CA ALA A 194 -20.25 9.71 -1.33
C ALA A 194 -20.10 8.85 -2.59
N ASP A 195 -21.10 8.84 -3.48
CA ASP A 195 -21.06 8.15 -4.78
C ASP A 195 -19.93 8.69 -5.66
N ALA A 196 -19.81 10.01 -5.75
CA ALA A 196 -18.76 10.67 -6.53
C ALA A 196 -17.35 10.33 -6.00
N LEU A 197 -17.20 10.26 -4.68
CA LEU A 197 -15.93 9.89 -4.07
C LEU A 197 -15.61 8.40 -4.30
N THR A 198 -16.60 7.51 -4.20
CA THR A 198 -16.39 6.09 -4.52
C THR A 198 -16.13 5.86 -6.00
N GLY A 199 -16.70 6.68 -6.88
CA GLY A 199 -16.48 6.62 -8.32
C GLY A 199 -15.03 6.94 -8.74
N LEU A 200 -14.21 7.56 -7.88
CA LEU A 200 -12.77 7.70 -8.13
C LEU A 200 -12.07 6.34 -8.28
N LEU A 201 -12.54 5.30 -7.59
CA LEU A 201 -11.98 3.95 -7.68
C LEU A 201 -12.19 3.33 -9.07
N GLU A 202 -13.19 3.81 -9.83
CA GLU A 202 -13.46 3.38 -11.21
C GLU A 202 -12.66 4.19 -12.24
N LEU A 203 -11.99 5.27 -11.82
CA LEU A 203 -11.08 6.06 -12.66
C LEU A 203 -9.67 5.46 -12.63
N SER A 204 -9.60 4.17 -12.94
CA SER A 204 -8.38 3.38 -13.05
C SER A 204 -8.41 2.55 -14.34
N GLY A 205 -7.32 2.56 -15.11
CA GLY A 205 -7.27 1.82 -16.38
C GLY A 205 -6.34 2.43 -17.42
N SER A 206 -6.68 2.19 -18.70
CA SER A 206 -5.96 2.76 -19.85
C SER A 206 -5.99 4.29 -19.80
N CYS A 207 -4.93 4.96 -20.28
CA CYS A 207 -4.86 6.42 -20.25
C CYS A 207 -6.03 7.07 -20.99
N GLU A 208 -6.37 6.58 -22.18
CA GLU A 208 -7.39 7.19 -23.05
C GLU A 208 -8.79 7.14 -22.44
N GLU A 209 -9.23 5.95 -22.03
CA GLU A 209 -10.57 5.74 -21.47
C GLU A 209 -10.72 6.45 -20.12
N THR A 210 -9.70 6.34 -19.26
CA THR A 210 -9.73 6.95 -17.92
C THR A 210 -9.70 8.48 -18.01
N LEU A 211 -8.92 9.07 -18.92
CA LEU A 211 -8.92 10.52 -19.14
C LEU A 211 -10.28 11.04 -19.60
N ALA A 212 -10.92 10.35 -20.55
CA ALA A 212 -12.23 10.76 -21.04
C ALA A 212 -13.27 10.80 -19.91
N LYS A 213 -13.28 9.77 -19.05
CA LYS A 213 -14.13 9.72 -17.86
C LYS A 213 -13.77 10.83 -16.86
N ALA A 214 -12.49 11.00 -16.54
CA ALA A 214 -12.01 12.00 -15.59
C ALA A 214 -12.33 13.44 -16.02
N GLU A 215 -12.16 13.77 -17.29
CA GLU A 215 -12.49 15.09 -17.83
C GLU A 215 -14.00 15.36 -17.74
N SER A 216 -14.83 14.36 -18.03
CA SER A 216 -16.29 14.48 -17.90
C SER A 216 -16.75 14.66 -16.44
N ALA A 217 -15.98 14.13 -15.48
CA ALA A 217 -16.28 14.17 -14.05
C ALA A 217 -15.72 15.43 -13.34
N CYS A 218 -15.01 16.31 -14.04
CA CYS A 218 -14.40 17.50 -13.47
C CYS A 218 -15.44 18.52 -12.96
N ARG A 219 -15.32 18.90 -11.68
CA ARG A 219 -16.25 19.82 -11.01
C ARG A 219 -15.73 21.25 -10.89
N ASN A 220 -14.42 21.46 -10.99
CA ASN A 220 -13.79 22.77 -10.84
C ASN A 220 -12.54 22.93 -11.72
N GLY A 221 -11.95 24.13 -11.69
CA GLY A 221 -10.77 24.45 -12.49
C GLY A 221 -9.53 23.65 -12.10
N ARG A 222 -9.38 23.29 -10.82
CA ARG A 222 -8.26 22.51 -10.31
C ARG A 222 -8.25 21.10 -10.90
N MET A 223 -9.41 20.45 -10.95
CA MET A 223 -9.57 19.13 -11.59
C MET A 223 -9.28 19.20 -13.09
N ARG A 224 -9.80 20.24 -13.79
CA ARG A 224 -9.54 20.42 -15.23
C ARG A 224 -8.07 20.64 -15.56
N ALA A 225 -7.35 21.41 -14.73
CA ALA A 225 -5.92 21.62 -14.89
C ALA A 225 -5.13 20.30 -14.69
N ALA A 226 -5.46 19.53 -13.66
CA ALA A 226 -4.86 18.23 -13.42
C ALA A 226 -5.11 17.24 -14.56
N ALA A 227 -6.35 17.17 -15.08
CA ALA A 227 -6.68 16.32 -16.22
C ALA A 227 -5.94 16.74 -17.50
N ALA A 228 -5.77 18.05 -17.73
CA ALA A 228 -5.00 18.57 -18.86
C ALA A 228 -3.51 18.19 -18.77
N GLU A 229 -2.91 18.29 -17.57
CA GLU A 229 -1.52 17.87 -17.34
C GLU A 229 -1.34 16.35 -17.58
N LEU A 230 -2.27 15.53 -17.08
CA LEU A 230 -2.27 14.09 -17.33
C LEU A 230 -2.43 13.76 -18.82
N ARG A 231 -3.29 14.48 -19.55
CA ARG A 231 -3.46 14.29 -21.00
C ARG A 231 -2.22 14.68 -21.79
N ALA A 232 -1.55 15.77 -21.41
CA ALA A 232 -0.29 16.17 -22.02
C ALA A 232 0.79 15.11 -21.77
N LEU A 233 0.89 14.59 -20.54
CA LEU A 233 1.82 13.53 -20.20
C LEU A 233 1.54 12.24 -20.98
N ALA A 234 0.29 11.79 -21.06
CA ALA A 234 -0.08 10.54 -21.74
C ALA A 234 0.46 10.48 -23.17
N LYS A 235 0.29 11.57 -23.94
CA LYS A 235 0.81 11.72 -25.31
C LYS A 235 2.33 11.52 -25.40
N THR A 236 3.07 11.96 -24.38
CA THR A 236 4.53 11.84 -24.38
C THR A 236 5.02 10.43 -24.07
N LEU A 237 4.19 9.60 -23.43
CA LEU A 237 4.57 8.27 -22.97
C LEU A 237 4.11 7.14 -23.89
N GLU A 238 3.24 7.40 -24.87
CA GLU A 238 2.74 6.41 -25.85
C GLU A 238 3.86 5.61 -26.53
N ALA A 239 5.04 6.22 -26.74
CA ALA A 239 6.18 5.59 -27.39
C ALA A 239 7.11 4.79 -26.45
N SER A 240 6.76 4.62 -25.17
CA SER A 240 7.69 4.06 -24.16
C SER A 240 7.79 2.52 -24.18
N GLY A 241 6.94 1.83 -24.94
CA GLY A 241 7.01 0.38 -25.16
C GLY A 241 6.42 -0.52 -24.06
N GLY A 242 6.10 0.04 -22.88
CA GLY A 242 5.34 -0.65 -21.82
C GLY A 242 3.96 -0.01 -21.58
N ALA A 243 3.25 -0.50 -20.57
CA ALA A 243 1.88 -0.05 -20.28
C ALA A 243 1.90 1.15 -19.32
N VAL A 244 1.36 2.28 -19.76
CA VAL A 244 1.05 3.40 -18.87
C VAL A 244 -0.42 3.34 -18.52
N ARG A 245 -0.71 3.44 -17.23
CA ARG A 245 -2.07 3.41 -16.68
C ARG A 245 -2.33 4.66 -15.88
N LEU A 246 -3.58 5.09 -15.85
CA LEU A 246 -4.02 6.11 -14.92
C LEU A 246 -4.77 5.46 -13.79
N ASP A 247 -4.55 5.96 -12.58
CA ASP A 247 -5.33 5.61 -11.40
C ASP A 247 -5.53 6.86 -10.54
N LEU A 248 -6.69 7.49 -10.65
CA LEU A 248 -6.99 8.72 -9.89
C LEU A 248 -7.29 8.44 -8.41
N SER A 249 -7.41 7.16 -8.02
CA SER A 249 -7.50 6.75 -6.62
C SER A 249 -6.16 6.54 -5.95
N LEU A 250 -5.04 6.63 -6.70
CA LEU A 250 -3.68 6.53 -6.16
C LEU A 250 -3.40 7.66 -5.16
N ALA A 251 -3.76 7.38 -3.92
CA ALA A 251 -3.49 8.15 -2.74
C ALA A 251 -2.13 7.68 -2.19
N GLY A 252 -1.03 8.23 -2.74
CA GLY A 252 0.35 7.84 -2.40
C GLY A 252 0.76 8.16 -0.95
N GLU A 253 2.06 8.35 -0.69
CA GLU A 253 2.55 8.87 0.61
C GLU A 253 2.23 10.38 0.67
N MET A 254 0.99 10.72 1.06
CA MET A 254 0.30 11.98 0.71
C MET A 254 0.77 13.24 1.45
N GLU A 255 1.62 13.12 2.47
CA GLU A 255 2.21 14.31 3.09
C GLU A 255 3.32 14.92 2.22
N TYR A 256 3.90 14.10 1.33
CA TYR A 256 5.08 14.45 0.57
C TYR A 256 4.77 15.07 -0.81
N TYR A 257 3.78 14.53 -1.54
CA TYR A 257 3.47 14.95 -2.92
C TYR A 257 2.27 15.89 -3.03
N ASN A 258 2.39 16.93 -3.85
CA ASN A 258 1.35 17.95 -4.04
C ASN A 258 0.91 18.14 -5.51
N GLY A 259 1.46 17.34 -6.44
CA GLY A 259 1.13 17.39 -7.87
C GLY A 259 0.97 16.00 -8.49
N LEU A 260 1.68 15.74 -9.59
CA LEU A 260 1.72 14.45 -10.26
C LEU A 260 2.40 13.39 -9.38
N VAL A 261 1.86 12.17 -9.33
CA VAL A 261 2.39 11.03 -8.57
C VAL A 261 2.41 9.82 -9.47
N PHE A 262 3.43 8.96 -9.34
CA PHE A 262 3.55 7.78 -10.16
C PHE A 262 4.27 6.63 -9.46
N GLN A 263 3.91 5.41 -9.84
CA GLN A 263 4.50 4.17 -9.36
C GLN A 263 4.79 3.24 -10.53
N GLY A 264 5.98 2.65 -10.54
CA GLY A 264 6.41 1.70 -11.54
C GLY A 264 6.44 0.30 -10.98
N TYR A 265 5.84 -0.63 -11.71
CA TYR A 265 5.74 -2.04 -11.38
C TYR A 265 6.46 -2.86 -12.43
N LEU A 266 7.18 -3.88 -11.99
CA LEU A 266 7.86 -4.83 -12.87
C LEU A 266 7.29 -6.22 -12.63
N GLN A 267 6.96 -6.93 -13.71
CA GLN A 267 6.34 -8.25 -13.62
C GLN A 267 7.27 -9.21 -12.87
N GLY A 268 6.70 -9.96 -11.93
CA GLY A 268 7.44 -10.89 -11.06
C GLY A 268 7.86 -10.30 -9.72
N LEU A 269 7.72 -8.99 -9.51
CA LEU A 269 7.91 -8.35 -8.22
C LEU A 269 6.57 -8.13 -7.49
N PRO A 270 6.54 -8.28 -6.16
CA PRO A 270 5.31 -8.18 -5.38
C PRO A 270 4.92 -6.75 -4.98
N ARG A 271 5.81 -5.78 -5.21
CA ARG A 271 5.70 -4.39 -4.76
C ARG A 271 6.14 -3.43 -5.88
N PRO A 272 5.77 -2.13 -5.82
CA PRO A 272 6.29 -1.14 -6.75
C PRO A 272 7.82 -1.09 -6.70
N LEU A 273 8.46 -1.20 -7.86
CA LEU A 273 9.91 -1.08 -8.02
C LEU A 273 10.35 0.39 -8.05
N LEU A 274 9.47 1.27 -8.52
CA LEU A 274 9.74 2.68 -8.69
C LEU A 274 8.62 3.48 -8.04
N LYS A 275 8.96 4.54 -7.31
CA LYS A 275 7.99 5.51 -6.78
C LYS A 275 8.51 6.93 -7.03
N GLY A 276 7.60 7.83 -7.41
CA GLY A 276 7.96 9.22 -7.65
C GLY A 276 6.77 10.15 -7.71
N GLY A 277 7.07 11.44 -7.81
CA GLY A 277 6.07 12.48 -7.90
C GLY A 277 6.63 13.87 -7.67
N ARG A 278 5.74 14.85 -7.74
CA ARG A 278 6.02 16.28 -7.56
C ARG A 278 5.79 16.69 -6.10
N TYR A 279 6.80 17.34 -5.51
CA TYR A 279 6.89 17.61 -4.06
C TYR A 279 7.32 19.06 -3.78
N ASP A 280 6.69 20.04 -4.42
CA ASP A 280 7.13 21.44 -4.34
C ASP A 280 7.16 21.98 -2.90
N LEU A 281 6.27 21.49 -2.01
CA LEU A 281 6.19 21.94 -0.61
C LEU A 281 7.49 21.71 0.18
N LEU A 282 8.17 20.58 -0.06
CA LEU A 282 9.46 20.30 0.57
C LEU A 282 10.53 21.27 0.05
N MET A 283 10.60 21.45 -1.26
CA MET A 283 11.60 22.32 -1.89
C MET A 283 11.44 23.78 -1.44
N GLN A 284 10.19 24.25 -1.31
CA GLN A 284 9.87 25.61 -0.88
C GLN A 284 10.32 25.94 0.55
N LYS A 285 10.54 24.94 1.41
CA LYS A 285 11.14 25.17 2.74
C LYS A 285 12.58 25.66 2.67
N PHE A 286 13.34 25.21 1.66
CA PHE A 286 14.75 25.55 1.49
C PHE A 286 14.97 26.64 0.43
N THR A 287 14.11 26.70 -0.59
CA THR A 287 14.20 27.67 -1.67
C THR A 287 12.80 28.13 -2.06
N PRO A 288 12.33 29.28 -1.54
CA PRO A 288 10.99 29.79 -1.82
C PRO A 288 10.71 29.94 -3.32
N GLY A 289 9.56 29.42 -3.77
CA GLY A 289 9.14 29.46 -5.17
C GLY A 289 9.77 28.40 -6.09
N ALA A 290 10.71 27.58 -5.60
CA ALA A 290 11.22 26.45 -6.36
C ALA A 290 10.21 25.28 -6.37
N GLY A 291 10.10 24.63 -7.53
CA GLY A 291 9.40 23.36 -7.68
C GLY A 291 10.37 22.18 -7.63
N ALA A 292 9.82 20.97 -7.45
CA ALA A 292 10.61 19.75 -7.44
C ALA A 292 9.81 18.52 -7.88
N ILE A 293 10.45 17.68 -8.69
CA ILE A 293 9.93 16.36 -9.08
C ILE A 293 11.06 15.35 -9.14
N GLY A 294 10.76 14.12 -8.75
CA GLY A 294 11.74 13.04 -8.80
C GLY A 294 11.14 11.68 -8.53
N PHE A 295 12.01 10.68 -8.55
CA PHE A 295 11.65 9.30 -8.27
C PHE A 295 12.85 8.50 -7.77
N ALA A 296 12.55 7.38 -7.12
CA ALA A 296 13.52 6.38 -6.70
C ALA A 296 13.17 5.01 -7.30
N VAL A 297 14.20 4.28 -7.72
CA VAL A 297 14.15 2.86 -8.10
C VAL A 297 14.75 2.04 -6.97
N TYR A 298 13.98 1.11 -6.40
CA TYR A 298 14.39 0.26 -5.27
C TYR A 298 15.14 -0.97 -5.79
N LEU A 299 16.47 -0.91 -5.77
CA LEU A 299 17.31 -1.92 -6.43
C LEU A 299 17.28 -3.28 -5.73
N ASP A 300 17.05 -3.33 -4.42
CA ASP A 300 17.04 -4.59 -3.67
C ASP A 300 15.88 -5.51 -4.09
N GLU A 301 14.78 -4.95 -4.60
CA GLU A 301 13.68 -5.77 -5.11
C GLU A 301 14.09 -6.58 -6.35
N LEU A 302 15.09 -6.12 -7.12
CA LEU A 302 15.58 -6.83 -8.29
C LEU A 302 16.30 -8.13 -7.95
N ASP A 303 16.83 -8.27 -6.73
CA ASP A 303 17.47 -9.53 -6.29
C ASP A 303 16.44 -10.68 -6.25
N ARG A 304 15.14 -10.36 -6.09
CA ARG A 304 14.05 -11.36 -6.17
C ARG A 304 13.88 -11.97 -7.56
N LEU A 305 14.26 -11.26 -8.63
CA LEU A 305 14.15 -11.77 -10.00
C LEU A 305 15.15 -12.91 -10.28
N SER A 306 16.24 -12.98 -9.52
CA SER A 306 17.19 -14.09 -9.60
C SER A 306 16.65 -15.39 -9.03
N ALA A 307 15.60 -15.33 -8.20
CA ALA A 307 15.03 -16.52 -7.60
C ALA A 307 14.31 -17.36 -8.68
N PRO A 308 14.58 -18.67 -8.79
CA PRO A 308 13.88 -19.50 -9.75
C PRO A 308 12.39 -19.54 -9.43
N THR A 309 11.54 -19.38 -10.45
CA THR A 309 10.09 -19.50 -10.29
C THR A 309 9.75 -20.85 -9.65
N SER A 310 8.94 -20.81 -8.59
CA SER A 310 8.51 -22.02 -7.88
C SER A 310 7.94 -23.03 -8.88
N PRO A 311 8.29 -24.33 -8.80
CA PRO A 311 7.75 -25.35 -9.70
C PRO A 311 6.23 -25.37 -9.72
N VAL A 312 5.59 -25.09 -8.58
CA VAL A 312 4.13 -25.00 -8.44
C VAL A 312 3.55 -23.79 -9.16
N GLN A 313 4.32 -22.71 -9.34
CA GLN A 313 3.88 -21.51 -10.03
C GLN A 313 4.09 -21.56 -11.55
N ARG A 314 4.73 -22.61 -12.08
CA ARG A 314 4.88 -22.77 -13.52
C ARG A 314 3.52 -22.92 -14.16
N ASN A 315 3.22 -22.06 -15.13
CA ASN A 315 1.97 -22.14 -15.87
C ASN A 315 2.12 -23.17 -16.99
N SER A 316 1.22 -24.15 -17.03
CA SER A 316 1.18 -25.18 -18.08
C SER A 316 0.26 -24.80 -19.24
N THR A 317 -0.36 -23.62 -19.19
CA THR A 317 -1.34 -23.14 -20.16
C THR A 317 -1.06 -21.69 -20.58
N ASP A 318 -1.62 -21.29 -21.72
CA ASP A 318 -1.56 -19.89 -22.21
C ASP A 318 -2.53 -18.95 -21.45
N ARG A 319 -3.39 -19.50 -20.58
CA ARG A 319 -4.35 -18.72 -19.78
C ARG A 319 -3.65 -18.10 -18.57
N VAL A 320 -3.98 -16.85 -18.25
CA VAL A 320 -3.50 -16.22 -17.00
C VAL A 320 -4.04 -16.98 -15.79
N MET A 321 -3.13 -17.43 -14.93
CA MET A 321 -3.46 -18.11 -13.67
C MET A 321 -3.54 -17.11 -12.52
N LEU A 322 -4.67 -17.08 -11.82
CA LEU A 322 -4.83 -16.41 -10.54
C LEU A 322 -4.50 -17.35 -9.40
N ASN A 323 -3.54 -16.96 -8.58
CA ASN A 323 -3.19 -17.63 -7.35
C ASN A 323 -3.99 -17.02 -6.19
N VAL A 324 -4.74 -17.84 -5.46
CA VAL A 324 -5.67 -17.41 -4.42
C VAL A 324 -5.28 -18.02 -3.08
N ALA A 325 -4.95 -17.19 -2.10
CA ALA A 325 -4.77 -17.63 -0.73
C ALA A 325 -6.15 -17.81 -0.05
N LEU A 326 -6.53 -19.05 0.23
CA LEU A 326 -7.76 -19.39 0.96
C LEU A 326 -7.42 -19.83 2.39
N PRO A 327 -8.12 -19.28 3.41
CA PRO A 327 -7.93 -19.68 4.79
C PRO A 327 -8.52 -21.08 5.01
N LYS A 328 -7.84 -21.96 5.73
CA LYS A 328 -8.42 -23.27 6.09
C LYS A 328 -9.61 -23.13 7.05
N GLY A 329 -10.58 -24.04 6.92
CA GLY A 329 -11.72 -24.19 7.82
C GLY A 329 -12.96 -23.44 7.34
N ARG A 330 -13.97 -23.32 8.21
CA ARG A 330 -15.35 -22.92 7.88
C ARG A 330 -15.50 -21.68 7.00
N LEU A 331 -14.60 -20.70 7.12
CA LEU A 331 -14.64 -19.51 6.27
C LEU A 331 -14.15 -19.81 4.85
N GLY A 332 -13.04 -20.56 4.73
CA GLY A 332 -12.51 -21.03 3.47
C GLY A 332 -13.47 -21.92 2.72
N ASP A 333 -14.10 -22.88 3.42
CA ASP A 333 -15.04 -23.83 2.82
C ASP A 333 -16.22 -23.08 2.17
N ARG A 334 -16.84 -22.16 2.93
CA ARG A 334 -17.95 -21.31 2.43
C ARG A 334 -17.53 -20.45 1.25
N MET A 335 -16.34 -19.87 1.30
CA MET A 335 -15.84 -19.04 0.20
C MET A 335 -15.49 -19.87 -1.03
N TYR A 336 -14.91 -21.06 -0.85
CA TYR A 336 -14.64 -21.96 -1.95
C TYR A 336 -15.94 -22.39 -2.65
N ASP A 337 -17.00 -22.71 -1.90
CA ASP A 337 -18.30 -23.05 -2.49
C ASP A 337 -18.86 -21.92 -3.35
N LEU A 338 -18.75 -20.67 -2.90
CA LEU A 338 -19.15 -19.50 -3.68
C LEU A 338 -18.31 -19.34 -4.95
N LEU A 339 -16.98 -19.46 -4.84
CA LEU A 339 -16.08 -19.40 -5.98
C LEU A 339 -16.35 -20.53 -6.99
N ALA A 340 -16.70 -21.72 -6.50
CA ALA A 340 -17.06 -22.85 -7.35
C ALA A 340 -18.34 -22.58 -8.15
N ARG A 341 -19.36 -21.98 -7.54
CA ARG A 341 -20.62 -21.62 -8.23
C ARG A 341 -20.42 -20.61 -9.35
N ILE A 342 -19.46 -19.69 -9.21
CA ILE A 342 -19.14 -18.70 -10.24
C ILE A 342 -18.08 -19.17 -11.24
N GLY A 343 -17.75 -20.47 -11.25
CA GLY A 343 -16.90 -21.10 -12.27
C GLY A 343 -15.41 -21.24 -11.91
N TYR A 344 -15.01 -20.94 -10.67
CA TYR A 344 -13.63 -21.10 -10.19
C TYR A 344 -13.40 -22.36 -9.35
N GLY A 345 -14.28 -23.36 -9.44
CA GLY A 345 -14.13 -24.61 -8.67
C GLY A 345 -12.94 -25.44 -9.15
N CYS A 346 -12.34 -26.22 -8.24
CA CYS A 346 -11.35 -27.23 -8.58
C CYS A 346 -12.00 -28.58 -8.89
N THR A 347 -11.34 -29.37 -9.76
CA THR A 347 -11.73 -30.75 -10.09
C THR A 347 -11.47 -31.71 -8.94
N GLU A 348 -10.41 -31.45 -8.16
CA GLU A 348 -10.13 -32.17 -6.93
C GLU A 348 -11.04 -31.67 -5.80
N ASP A 349 -11.48 -32.60 -4.96
CA ASP A 349 -12.29 -32.26 -3.79
C ASP A 349 -11.44 -31.50 -2.75
N TYR A 350 -11.70 -30.20 -2.69
CA TYR A 350 -11.10 -29.24 -1.75
C TYR A 350 -11.21 -29.70 -0.29
N ASN A 351 -12.34 -30.30 0.11
CA ASN A 351 -12.60 -30.68 1.50
C ASN A 351 -11.96 -32.03 1.88
N ALA A 352 -11.69 -32.89 0.90
CA ALA A 352 -11.13 -34.22 1.14
C ALA A 352 -9.61 -34.30 0.95
N THR A 353 -9.01 -33.36 0.20
CA THR A 353 -7.58 -33.40 -0.14
C THR A 353 -6.69 -32.97 1.04
N ARG A 354 -5.52 -33.62 1.16
CA ARG A 354 -4.44 -33.17 2.07
C ARG A 354 -3.45 -32.22 1.39
N LYS A 355 -3.62 -31.95 0.09
CA LYS A 355 -2.75 -31.04 -0.64
C LYS A 355 -2.94 -29.61 -0.12
N LEU A 356 -1.85 -28.85 -0.07
CA LEU A 356 -1.88 -27.42 0.26
C LEU A 356 -2.10 -26.54 -0.98
N VAL A 357 -2.04 -27.14 -2.15
CA VAL A 357 -2.20 -26.49 -3.45
C VAL A 357 -3.16 -27.33 -4.27
N VAL A 358 -4.22 -26.69 -4.77
CA VAL A 358 -5.15 -27.29 -5.74
C VAL A 358 -5.34 -26.30 -6.89
N GLU A 359 -5.51 -26.81 -8.10
CA GLU A 359 -5.62 -25.96 -9.29
C GLU A 359 -6.71 -26.44 -10.24
N ASN A 360 -7.25 -25.50 -11.00
CA ASN A 360 -8.05 -25.78 -12.19
C ASN A 360 -7.50 -24.92 -13.34
N PRO A 361 -6.61 -25.50 -14.16
CA PRO A 361 -6.04 -24.79 -15.31
C PRO A 361 -7.09 -24.31 -16.31
N ALA A 362 -8.20 -25.06 -16.48
CA ALA A 362 -9.27 -24.68 -17.38
C ALA A 362 -10.00 -23.41 -16.92
N ALA A 363 -10.08 -23.17 -15.60
CA ALA A 363 -10.64 -21.94 -15.02
C ALA A 363 -9.59 -20.83 -14.79
N GLY A 364 -8.30 -21.11 -15.00
CA GLY A 364 -7.23 -20.15 -14.75
C GLY A 364 -7.01 -19.86 -13.25
N ILE A 365 -7.21 -20.85 -12.37
CA ILE A 365 -7.21 -20.66 -10.92
C ILE A 365 -6.32 -21.67 -10.20
N ARG A 366 -5.61 -21.20 -9.17
CA ARG A 366 -4.84 -22.01 -8.23
C ARG A 366 -5.09 -21.54 -6.82
N TYR A 367 -5.47 -22.44 -5.93
CA TYR A 367 -5.69 -22.16 -4.52
C TYR A 367 -4.51 -22.61 -3.68
N PHE A 368 -4.13 -21.77 -2.72
CA PHE A 368 -3.21 -22.10 -1.64
C PHE A 368 -3.97 -22.16 -0.33
N LEU A 369 -3.95 -23.31 0.32
CA LEU A 369 -4.63 -23.54 1.59
C LEU A 369 -3.70 -23.16 2.73
N VAL A 370 -3.91 -21.95 3.27
CA VAL A 370 -3.04 -21.36 4.30
C VAL A 370 -3.78 -21.17 5.62
N LYS A 371 -3.04 -20.92 6.70
CA LYS A 371 -3.66 -20.54 7.97
C LYS A 371 -4.29 -19.15 7.83
N PRO A 372 -5.43 -18.86 8.50
CA PRO A 372 -6.06 -17.55 8.42
C PRO A 372 -5.13 -16.38 8.75
N SER A 373 -4.22 -16.56 9.72
CA SER A 373 -3.22 -15.56 10.12
C SER A 373 -2.23 -15.20 9.01
N ASP A 374 -2.04 -16.08 8.03
CA ASP A 374 -0.96 -15.97 7.05
C ASP A 374 -1.48 -15.47 5.69
N VAL A 375 -2.81 -15.42 5.47
CA VAL A 375 -3.39 -15.03 4.17
C VAL A 375 -2.89 -13.67 3.71
N ALA A 376 -2.93 -12.66 4.59
CA ALA A 376 -2.50 -11.31 4.26
C ALA A 376 -1.02 -11.27 3.82
N ILE A 377 -0.16 -12.01 4.53
CA ILE A 377 1.27 -12.12 4.24
C ILE A 377 1.51 -12.75 2.85
N TYR A 378 0.79 -13.82 2.53
CA TYR A 378 0.92 -14.48 1.22
C TYR A 378 0.54 -13.55 0.06
N VAL A 379 -0.47 -12.72 0.25
CA VAL A 379 -0.91 -11.74 -0.76
C VAL A 379 0.06 -10.57 -0.82
N GLU A 380 0.44 -9.97 0.30
CA GLU A 380 1.36 -8.83 0.36
C GLU A 380 2.72 -9.13 -0.30
N HIS A 381 3.27 -10.33 -0.09
CA HIS A 381 4.52 -10.76 -0.70
C HIS A 381 4.37 -11.33 -2.13
N GLY A 382 3.18 -11.25 -2.73
CA GLY A 382 2.91 -11.69 -4.10
C GLY A 382 3.04 -13.19 -4.32
N ALA A 383 3.08 -14.00 -3.25
CA ALA A 383 2.98 -15.45 -3.37
C ALA A 383 1.60 -15.83 -3.91
N ALA A 384 0.55 -15.15 -3.43
CA ALA A 384 -0.80 -15.17 -3.96
C ALA A 384 -1.15 -13.81 -4.59
N ASP A 385 -1.95 -13.83 -5.65
CA ASP A 385 -2.43 -12.63 -6.33
C ASP A 385 -3.60 -12.00 -5.55
N VAL A 386 -4.48 -12.85 -5.00
CA VAL A 386 -5.66 -12.47 -4.20
C VAL A 386 -5.81 -13.36 -2.97
N GLY A 387 -6.58 -12.93 -1.99
CA GLY A 387 -6.83 -13.73 -0.79
C GLY A 387 -8.11 -13.38 -0.05
N ILE A 388 -8.54 -14.29 0.82
CA ILE A 388 -9.75 -14.16 1.64
C ILE A 388 -9.35 -14.12 3.11
N VAL A 389 -9.52 -12.97 3.75
CA VAL A 389 -8.98 -12.73 5.10
C VAL A 389 -9.99 -12.01 5.98
N GLY A 390 -10.00 -12.30 7.28
CA GLY A 390 -10.81 -11.53 8.23
C GLY A 390 -10.28 -10.10 8.40
N LYS A 391 -11.18 -9.13 8.57
CA LYS A 391 -10.80 -7.72 8.83
C LYS A 391 -9.94 -7.58 10.09
N ASP A 392 -10.13 -8.44 11.09
CA ASP A 392 -9.29 -8.51 12.29
C ASP A 392 -7.83 -8.81 11.97
N ILE A 393 -7.57 -9.80 11.12
CA ILE A 393 -6.20 -10.16 10.70
C ILE A 393 -5.61 -9.05 9.84
N LEU A 394 -6.39 -8.51 8.89
CA LEU A 394 -5.93 -7.46 8.00
C LEU A 394 -5.52 -6.19 8.76
N THR A 395 -6.36 -5.74 9.71
CA THR A 395 -6.09 -4.56 10.54
C THR A 395 -4.95 -4.81 11.52
N GLU A 396 -4.84 -6.00 12.12
CA GLU A 396 -3.74 -6.30 13.04
C GLU A 396 -2.38 -6.34 12.33
N ALA A 397 -2.34 -6.89 11.10
CA ALA A 397 -1.12 -6.99 10.32
C ALA A 397 -0.71 -5.67 9.64
N SER A 398 -1.64 -4.72 9.47
CA SER A 398 -1.44 -3.51 8.67
C SER A 398 -0.88 -3.79 7.27
N ALA A 399 -1.38 -4.86 6.62
CA ALA A 399 -0.81 -5.38 5.38
C ALA A 399 -0.97 -4.41 4.20
N ASP A 400 0.08 -4.27 3.38
CA ASP A 400 0.08 -3.38 2.21
C ASP A 400 -0.60 -4.03 0.98
N VAL A 401 -1.93 -4.14 1.04
CA VAL A 401 -2.77 -4.76 0.00
C VAL A 401 -3.94 -3.85 -0.40
N TYR A 402 -4.62 -4.19 -1.50
CA TYR A 402 -5.95 -3.64 -1.75
C TYR A 402 -7.02 -4.46 -1.03
N GLU A 403 -8.03 -3.80 -0.46
CA GLU A 403 -9.23 -4.39 0.16
C GLU A 403 -10.45 -4.14 -0.74
N LEU A 404 -10.63 -5.00 -1.75
CA LEU A 404 -11.52 -4.74 -2.90
C LEU A 404 -13.01 -5.05 -2.63
N LEU A 405 -13.31 -5.91 -1.65
CA LEU A 405 -14.69 -6.27 -1.29
C LEU A 405 -14.82 -6.72 0.16
N ASP A 406 -15.82 -6.17 0.84
CA ASP A 406 -16.42 -6.75 2.05
C ASP A 406 -17.40 -7.85 1.64
N THR A 407 -17.06 -9.12 1.94
CA THR A 407 -17.94 -10.25 1.57
C THR A 407 -19.17 -10.36 2.48
N GLY A 408 -19.13 -9.69 3.64
CA GLY A 408 -20.16 -9.85 4.67
C GLY A 408 -20.23 -11.25 5.31
N LEU A 409 -19.32 -12.17 4.97
CA LEU A 409 -19.25 -13.52 5.53
C LEU A 409 -18.47 -13.54 6.84
N GLY A 410 -18.74 -14.54 7.69
CA GLY A 410 -18.02 -14.75 8.95
C GLY A 410 -18.16 -13.58 9.92
N ARG A 411 -19.35 -12.97 10.00
CA ARG A 411 -19.58 -11.77 10.80
C ARG A 411 -19.30 -12.01 12.28
N CYS A 412 -18.46 -11.17 12.86
CA CYS A 412 -18.21 -11.10 14.29
C CYS A 412 -17.89 -9.65 14.67
N ARG A 413 -17.53 -9.40 15.93
CA ARG A 413 -17.09 -8.07 16.38
C ARG A 413 -15.86 -8.19 17.27
N MET A 414 -14.99 -7.18 17.19
CA MET A 414 -13.93 -6.98 18.17
C MET A 414 -14.53 -6.35 19.42
N CYS A 415 -14.25 -6.95 20.57
CA CYS A 415 -14.81 -6.53 21.84
C CYS A 415 -13.73 -6.34 22.90
N VAL A 416 -13.99 -5.42 23.81
CA VAL A 416 -13.44 -5.49 25.16
C VAL A 416 -14.36 -6.38 25.99
N ALA A 417 -13.82 -7.41 26.62
CA ALA A 417 -14.55 -8.26 27.56
C ALA A 417 -13.82 -8.35 28.90
N ALA A 418 -14.59 -8.48 29.98
CA ALA A 418 -14.06 -8.44 31.34
C ALA A 418 -14.93 -9.30 32.29
N PRO A 419 -14.45 -9.62 33.50
CA PRO A 419 -15.27 -10.22 34.56
C PRO A 419 -16.55 -9.41 34.80
N ALA A 420 -17.63 -10.09 35.21
CA ALA A 420 -18.94 -9.46 35.34
C ALA A 420 -18.94 -8.23 36.28
N ASP A 421 -18.15 -8.29 37.35
CA ASP A 421 -17.97 -7.26 38.38
C ASP A 421 -16.89 -6.21 38.06
N TYR A 422 -16.25 -6.31 36.88
CA TYR A 422 -15.22 -5.37 36.44
C TYR A 422 -15.71 -3.91 36.48
N LYS A 423 -14.89 -3.06 37.09
CA LYS A 423 -15.00 -1.61 37.08
C LYS A 423 -13.64 -1.04 36.71
N ASP A 424 -13.64 -0.12 35.75
CA ASP A 424 -12.41 0.55 35.35
C ASP A 424 -11.89 1.46 36.48
N ASP A 425 -10.59 1.44 36.71
CA ASP A 425 -9.89 2.28 37.68
C ASP A 425 -8.97 3.25 36.94
N PRO A 426 -9.39 4.52 36.77
CA PRO A 426 -8.64 5.49 35.97
C PRO A 426 -7.31 5.90 36.61
N SER A 427 -7.01 5.48 37.85
CA SER A 427 -5.77 5.81 38.55
C SER A 427 -4.57 4.96 38.12
N ARG A 428 -4.79 3.88 37.35
CA ARG A 428 -3.74 2.98 36.87
C ARG A 428 -3.94 2.55 35.43
N PRO A 429 -2.90 2.09 34.71
CA PRO A 429 -3.05 1.45 33.41
C PRO A 429 -3.95 0.21 33.49
N VAL A 430 -4.76 -0.02 32.46
CA VAL A 430 -5.56 -1.26 32.32
C VAL A 430 -4.66 -2.37 31.78
N ARG A 431 -4.61 -3.53 32.44
CA ARG A 431 -3.93 -4.70 31.89
C ARG A 431 -4.83 -5.38 30.86
N VAL A 432 -4.40 -5.41 29.61
CA VAL A 432 -5.17 -5.94 28.48
C VAL A 432 -4.50 -7.18 27.93
N ALA A 433 -5.15 -8.34 28.04
CA ALA A 433 -4.69 -9.56 27.38
C ALA A 433 -5.30 -9.69 25.98
N THR A 434 -4.47 -9.93 24.97
CA THR A 434 -4.94 -10.04 23.58
C THR A 434 -3.92 -10.69 22.66
N LYS A 435 -4.39 -11.25 21.54
CA LYS A 435 -3.54 -11.57 20.38
C LYS A 435 -3.45 -10.41 19.37
N PHE A 436 -4.35 -9.43 19.48
CA PHE A 436 -4.50 -8.29 18.57
C PHE A 436 -3.89 -7.02 19.19
N VAL A 437 -2.57 -6.98 19.24
CA VAL A 437 -1.81 -5.95 19.93
C VAL A 437 -2.03 -4.59 19.29
N ASN A 438 -1.95 -4.50 17.96
CA ASN A 438 -2.07 -3.23 17.24
C ASN A 438 -3.50 -2.68 17.34
N ILE A 439 -4.51 -3.55 17.20
CA ILE A 439 -5.91 -3.17 17.34
C ILE A 439 -6.20 -2.67 18.76
N ALA A 440 -5.73 -3.38 19.79
CA ALA A 440 -5.93 -2.96 21.18
C ALA A 440 -5.26 -1.60 21.47
N LYS A 441 -4.00 -1.41 21.03
CA LYS A 441 -3.30 -0.11 21.17
C LYS A 441 -4.09 1.02 20.51
N SER A 442 -4.53 0.81 19.27
CA SER A 442 -5.28 1.82 18.51
C SER A 442 -6.60 2.20 19.20
N TYR A 443 -7.37 1.20 19.65
CA TYR A 443 -8.63 1.43 20.35
C TYR A 443 -8.45 2.23 21.65
N TYR A 444 -7.54 1.80 22.53
CA TYR A 444 -7.35 2.48 23.81
C TYR A 444 -6.69 3.87 23.67
N ALA A 445 -5.82 4.06 22.69
CA ALA A 445 -5.30 5.38 22.34
C ALA A 445 -6.41 6.33 21.88
N SER A 446 -7.39 5.84 21.09
CA SER A 446 -8.51 6.66 20.60
C SER A 446 -9.42 7.20 21.70
N ILE A 447 -9.46 6.55 22.87
CA ILE A 447 -10.23 6.98 24.04
C ILE A 447 -9.35 7.59 25.14
N GLY A 448 -8.05 7.80 24.88
CA GLY A 448 -7.12 8.42 25.82
C GLY A 448 -6.86 7.60 27.08
N ARG A 449 -6.82 6.27 26.98
CA ARG A 449 -6.66 5.37 28.13
C ARG A 449 -5.33 4.61 28.08
N ASP A 450 -4.54 4.75 29.14
CA ASP A 450 -3.29 4.02 29.30
C ASP A 450 -3.52 2.52 29.56
N ILE A 451 -2.71 1.69 28.91
CA ILE A 451 -2.81 0.23 28.97
C ILE A 451 -1.45 -0.46 29.08
N ASP A 452 -1.44 -1.60 29.76
CA ASP A 452 -0.36 -2.58 29.75
C ASP A 452 -0.80 -3.81 28.93
N ILE A 453 -0.14 -4.06 27.80
CA ILE A 453 -0.50 -5.17 26.92
C ILE A 453 0.20 -6.46 27.33
N ILE A 454 -0.59 -7.53 27.43
CA ILE A 454 -0.15 -8.90 27.64
C ILE A 454 -0.48 -9.70 26.38
N LYS A 455 0.52 -9.93 25.53
CA LYS A 455 0.33 -10.70 24.29
C LYS A 455 0.10 -12.17 24.61
N LEU A 456 -1.02 -12.73 24.15
CA LEU A 456 -1.35 -14.15 24.21
C LEU A 456 -1.65 -14.69 22.81
N ASN A 457 -1.43 -15.98 22.60
CA ASN A 457 -1.70 -16.63 21.31
C ASN A 457 -3.01 -17.44 21.29
N GLY A 458 -3.59 -17.72 22.45
CA GLY A 458 -4.81 -18.51 22.62
C GLY A 458 -5.27 -18.58 24.07
N SER A 459 -6.47 -19.11 24.30
CA SER A 459 -7.10 -19.19 25.64
C SER A 459 -7.12 -17.85 26.37
N ILE A 460 -7.50 -16.79 25.65
CA ILE A 460 -7.38 -15.41 26.10
C ILE A 460 -8.34 -15.14 27.27
N GLU A 461 -9.52 -15.77 27.26
CA GLU A 461 -10.54 -15.70 28.30
C GLU A 461 -10.04 -16.14 29.68
N LEU A 462 -9.00 -16.96 29.74
CA LEU A 462 -8.41 -17.41 31.00
C LEU A 462 -7.63 -16.30 31.71
N ALA A 463 -7.17 -15.28 30.99
CA ALA A 463 -6.30 -14.25 31.54
C ALA A 463 -6.96 -13.42 32.66
N PRO A 464 -8.21 -12.92 32.52
CA PRO A 464 -8.88 -12.25 33.63
C PRO A 464 -9.21 -13.20 34.78
N ILE A 465 -9.57 -14.45 34.48
CA ILE A 465 -9.95 -15.45 35.50
C ILE A 465 -8.78 -15.75 36.44
N LEU A 466 -7.56 -15.83 35.91
CA LEU A 466 -6.35 -16.07 36.68
C LEU A 466 -5.70 -14.77 37.22
N GLY A 467 -6.33 -13.62 37.02
CA GLY A 467 -5.81 -12.32 37.46
C GLY A 467 -4.60 -11.82 36.67
N LEU A 468 -4.30 -12.43 35.51
CA LEU A 468 -3.22 -12.00 34.62
C LEU A 468 -3.52 -10.64 33.98
N SER A 469 -4.78 -10.41 33.59
CA SER A 469 -5.24 -9.15 33.00
C SER A 469 -6.52 -8.65 33.69
N ASP A 470 -6.84 -7.38 33.49
CA ASP A 470 -8.10 -6.79 33.95
C ASP A 470 -9.22 -7.05 32.93
N VAL A 471 -8.86 -6.98 31.65
CA VAL A 471 -9.77 -7.18 30.50
C VAL A 471 -9.07 -7.96 29.39
N ILE A 472 -9.85 -8.36 28.39
CA ILE A 472 -9.36 -8.91 27.12
C ILE A 472 -9.86 -8.08 25.94
N VAL A 473 -9.07 -8.06 24.87
CA VAL A 473 -9.52 -7.62 23.54
C VAL A 473 -9.51 -8.83 22.63
N ASP A 474 -10.68 -9.29 22.20
CA ASP A 474 -10.81 -10.46 21.32
C ASP A 474 -12.07 -10.39 20.45
N ILE A 475 -12.12 -11.26 19.44
CA ILE A 475 -13.27 -11.40 18.55
C ILE A 475 -14.38 -12.20 19.22
N VAL A 476 -15.62 -11.75 19.03
CA VAL A 476 -16.81 -12.39 19.59
C VAL A 476 -17.83 -12.62 18.48
N GLU A 477 -18.33 -13.86 18.37
CA GLU A 477 -19.42 -14.24 17.45
C GLU A 477 -20.75 -14.48 18.17
N THR A 478 -20.83 -15.41 19.13
CA THR A 478 -22.06 -15.61 19.94
C THR A 478 -21.91 -15.16 21.39
N GLY A 479 -20.67 -14.98 21.86
CA GLY A 479 -20.38 -14.68 23.27
C GLY A 479 -20.61 -15.85 24.23
N THR A 480 -20.83 -17.07 23.73
CA THR A 480 -21.05 -18.26 24.56
C THR A 480 -19.81 -18.58 25.39
N THR A 481 -18.62 -18.62 24.77
CA THR A 481 -17.35 -18.85 25.46
C THR A 481 -17.09 -17.84 26.58
N LEU A 482 -17.39 -16.55 26.36
CA LEU A 482 -17.24 -15.52 27.40
C LEU A 482 -18.15 -15.80 28.59
N ARG A 483 -19.44 -16.09 28.33
CA ARG A 483 -20.44 -16.35 29.39
C ARG A 483 -20.11 -17.59 30.21
N GLU A 484 -19.68 -18.67 29.55
CA GLU A 484 -19.27 -19.92 30.23
C GLU A 484 -18.06 -19.71 31.15
N ASN A 485 -17.27 -18.66 30.90
CA ASN A 485 -16.09 -18.29 31.69
C ASN A 485 -16.33 -17.08 32.60
N GLY A 486 -17.58 -16.68 32.83
CA GLY A 486 -17.93 -15.59 33.75
C GLY A 486 -17.55 -14.19 33.25
N LEU A 487 -17.26 -14.04 31.95
CA LEU A 487 -16.96 -12.77 31.31
C LEU A 487 -18.19 -12.18 30.62
N ARG A 488 -18.22 -10.84 30.53
CA ARG A 488 -19.20 -10.09 29.74
C ARG A 488 -18.52 -9.15 28.76
N VAL A 489 -19.18 -8.89 27.64
CA VAL A 489 -18.78 -7.81 26.73
C VAL A 489 -19.00 -6.48 27.45
N VAL A 490 -17.95 -5.67 27.49
CA VAL A 490 -17.97 -4.30 28.02
C VAL A 490 -18.22 -3.31 26.88
N THR A 491 -17.55 -3.51 25.75
CA THR A 491 -17.68 -2.63 24.58
C THR A 491 -17.45 -3.41 23.31
N GLU A 492 -18.27 -3.14 22.29
CA GLU A 492 -18.05 -3.57 20.91
C GLU A 492 -17.57 -2.34 20.12
N PHE A 493 -16.47 -2.46 19.38
CA PHE A 493 -15.86 -1.28 18.75
C PHE A 493 -15.42 -1.47 17.30
N MET A 494 -15.36 -2.71 16.80
CA MET A 494 -15.01 -2.95 15.39
C MET A 494 -15.82 -4.12 14.82
N PRO A 495 -16.72 -3.89 13.84
CA PRO A 495 -17.38 -4.99 13.13
C PRO A 495 -16.35 -5.71 12.25
N ILE A 496 -16.44 -7.04 12.19
CA ILE A 496 -15.51 -7.88 11.44
C ILE A 496 -16.30 -8.75 10.47
N SER A 497 -15.76 -8.88 9.27
CA SER A 497 -16.21 -9.78 8.21
C SER A 497 -15.00 -10.16 7.36
N ALA A 498 -15.18 -11.19 6.53
CA ALA A 498 -14.17 -11.59 5.56
C ALA A 498 -14.07 -10.59 4.40
N ARG A 499 -12.84 -10.35 3.97
CA ARG A 499 -12.43 -9.40 2.93
C ARG A 499 -11.79 -10.14 1.78
N PHE A 500 -12.12 -9.71 0.57
CA PHE A 500 -11.36 -10.05 -0.64
C PHE A 500 -10.24 -9.02 -0.78
N ILE A 501 -9.00 -9.48 -0.71
CA ILE A 501 -7.80 -8.64 -0.84
C ILE A 501 -7.01 -9.00 -2.10
N ALA A 502 -6.24 -8.04 -2.61
CA ALA A 502 -5.36 -8.25 -3.77
C ALA A 502 -3.98 -7.63 -3.56
N ASN A 503 -2.96 -8.30 -4.10
CA ASN A 503 -1.61 -7.76 -4.16
C ASN A 503 -1.58 -6.58 -5.15
N LYS A 504 -1.00 -5.45 -4.73
CA LYS A 504 -0.99 -4.22 -5.53
C LYS A 504 -0.27 -4.39 -6.86
N ALA A 505 0.90 -5.03 -6.86
CA ALA A 505 1.67 -5.25 -8.09
C ALA A 505 0.97 -6.25 -9.02
N SER A 506 0.44 -7.35 -8.47
CA SER A 506 -0.28 -8.36 -9.24
C SER A 506 -1.53 -7.80 -9.89
N TYR A 507 -2.24 -6.89 -9.21
CA TYR A 507 -3.40 -6.18 -9.75
C TYR A 507 -3.06 -5.43 -11.04
N GLN A 508 -1.88 -4.81 -11.13
CA GLN A 508 -1.47 -4.09 -12.34
C GLN A 508 -1.37 -4.99 -13.58
N PHE A 509 -1.00 -6.26 -13.39
CA PHE A 509 -0.83 -7.23 -14.48
C PHE A 509 -2.04 -8.15 -14.69
N LYS A 510 -2.89 -8.33 -13.67
CA LYS A 510 -4.00 -9.31 -13.67
C LYS A 510 -5.37 -8.73 -13.28
N HIS A 511 -5.53 -7.41 -13.33
CA HIS A 511 -6.80 -6.72 -13.01
C HIS A 511 -7.99 -7.29 -13.78
N ASN A 512 -7.84 -7.62 -15.07
CA ASN A 512 -8.95 -8.15 -15.87
C ASN A 512 -9.54 -9.43 -15.25
N GLU A 513 -8.68 -10.39 -14.87
CA GLU A 513 -9.10 -11.63 -14.25
C GLU A 513 -9.63 -11.40 -12.82
N MET A 514 -9.00 -10.51 -12.06
CA MET A 514 -9.41 -10.17 -10.70
C MET A 514 -10.77 -9.47 -10.66
N ASP A 515 -10.97 -8.46 -11.51
CA ASP A 515 -12.19 -7.66 -11.58
C ASP A 515 -13.37 -8.53 -12.08
N ALA A 516 -13.12 -9.42 -13.05
CA ALA A 516 -14.12 -10.40 -13.49
C ALA A 516 -14.59 -11.32 -12.35
N MET A 517 -13.65 -11.84 -11.55
CA MET A 517 -13.97 -12.64 -10.37
C MET A 517 -14.73 -11.82 -9.32
N LEU A 518 -14.27 -10.59 -9.06
CA LEU A 518 -14.83 -9.68 -8.08
C LEU A 518 -16.29 -9.34 -8.40
N GLU A 519 -16.58 -9.06 -9.67
CA GLU A 519 -17.93 -8.70 -10.12
C GLU A 519 -18.89 -9.90 -10.04
N ALA A 520 -18.45 -11.09 -10.47
CA ALA A 520 -19.24 -12.31 -10.34
C ALA A 520 -19.53 -12.64 -8.85
N LEU A 521 -18.54 -12.43 -7.98
CA LEU A 521 -18.69 -12.62 -6.55
C LEU A 521 -19.66 -11.62 -5.92
N ARG A 522 -19.55 -10.33 -6.26
CA ARG A 522 -20.46 -9.27 -5.81
C ARG A 522 -21.91 -9.60 -6.17
N LYS A 523 -22.15 -10.01 -7.41
CA LYS A 523 -23.49 -10.40 -7.87
C LYS A 523 -24.07 -11.56 -7.05
N THR A 524 -23.27 -12.61 -6.82
CA THR A 524 -23.69 -13.80 -6.07
C THR A 524 -24.02 -13.47 -4.61
N LEU A 525 -23.21 -12.63 -3.96
CA LEU A 525 -23.44 -12.21 -2.57
C LEU A 525 -24.71 -11.33 -2.42
N GLN A 526 -25.01 -10.50 -3.43
CA GLN A 526 -26.24 -9.71 -3.46
C GLN A 526 -27.49 -10.58 -3.62
N GLU A 527 -27.39 -11.67 -4.38
CA GLU A 527 -28.48 -12.64 -4.55
C GLU A 527 -28.77 -13.42 -3.26
N GLU A 528 -27.75 -13.77 -2.45
CA GLU A 528 -27.94 -14.45 -1.15
C GLU A 528 -28.47 -13.53 -0.03
N THR A 529 -28.39 -12.21 -0.21
CA THR A 529 -28.87 -11.22 0.78
C THR A 529 -30.32 -10.78 0.52
N LYS A 530 -30.87 -11.10 -0.66
CA LYS A 530 -32.29 -10.89 -1.01
C LYS A 530 -33.13 -12.10 -0.64
#